data_AF-A0A960XE18-F1
#
_entry.id   AF-A0A960XE18-F1
#
_cell.length_a   1.000
_cell.length_b   1.000
_cell.length_c   1.000
_cell.angle_alpha   90.00
_cell.angle_beta   90.00
_cell.angle_gamma   90.00
#
_symmetry.space_group_name_H-M   'P 1'
#
loop_
_entity.id
_entity.type
_entity.pdbx_description
1 polymer ?
#
loop_
_entity_poly.entity_id
_entity_poly.type
_entity_poly.pdbx_seq_one_letter_code
_entity_poly.pdbx_strand_id
1 'polypeptide(L)' 'MDKKVGRNDPCSCGSGKKYKQCCMTKGNEPPKITFKAKVLGQQKQVNLLHRTFGNAIDQTHKDDKPPTPPSLLEEK' A
#
# COMPACT_ATOMS: atom_id res chain seq x y z
N MET A 1 28.75 33.78 -21.96
CA MET A 1 28.07 34.15 -20.70
C MET A 1 26.67 33.57 -20.72
N ASP A 2 26.53 32.28 -20.40
CA ASP A 2 25.22 31.66 -20.21
C ASP A 2 24.48 32.39 -19.09
N LYS A 3 23.46 33.17 -19.45
CA LYS A 3 22.57 33.83 -18.50
C LYS A 3 21.78 32.74 -17.79
N LYS A 4 22.32 32.22 -16.68
CA LYS A 4 21.59 31.33 -15.78
C LYS A 4 20.34 32.07 -15.31
N VAL A 5 19.18 31.63 -15.78
CA VAL A 5 17.88 32.15 -15.35
C VAL A 5 17.75 31.88 -13.84
N GLY A 6 17.54 32.93 -13.04
CA GLY A 6 17.39 32.80 -11.61
C GLY A 6 16.08 32.10 -11.25
N ARG A 7 16.05 31.46 -10.08
CA ARG A 7 14.90 30.66 -9.62
C ARG A 7 13.57 31.44 -9.59
N ASN A 8 13.63 32.75 -9.30
CA ASN A 8 12.45 33.61 -9.21
C ASN A 8 12.16 34.41 -10.50
N ASP A 9 13.02 34.36 -11.51
CA ASP A 9 12.84 35.09 -12.76
C ASP A 9 11.65 34.56 -13.58
N PRO A 10 11.08 35.39 -14.48
CA PRO A 10 10.06 34.91 -15.42
C PRO A 10 10.60 33.75 -16.27
N CYS A 11 9.79 32.72 -16.44
CA CYS A 11 10.16 31.56 -17.25
C CYS A 11 10.31 31.95 -18.73
N SER A 12 11.47 31.64 -19.32
CA SER A 12 11.75 31.81 -20.76
C SER A 12 10.83 31.00 -21.68
N CYS A 13 10.05 30.07 -21.13
CA CYS A 13 9.06 29.28 -21.83
C CYS A 13 7.76 30.03 -22.20
N GLY A 14 7.64 31.32 -21.87
CA GLY A 14 6.46 32.14 -22.20
C GLY A 14 5.23 31.86 -21.34
N SER A 15 5.35 31.08 -20.26
CA SER A 15 4.21 30.72 -19.40
C SER A 15 3.73 31.83 -18.46
N GLY A 16 4.47 32.94 -18.35
CA GLY A 16 4.23 34.01 -17.38
C GLY A 16 4.51 33.62 -15.92
N LYS A 17 4.90 32.37 -15.64
CA LYS A 17 5.21 31.86 -14.29
C LYS A 17 6.70 32.05 -13.95
N LYS A 18 7.03 32.06 -12.65
CA LYS A 18 8.44 32.04 -12.19
C LYS A 18 9.12 30.74 -12.63
N TYR A 19 10.41 30.79 -12.96
CA TYR A 19 11.18 29.63 -13.44
C TYR A 19 11.05 28.40 -12.51
N LYS A 20 11.10 28.63 -11.18
CA LYS A 20 10.91 27.58 -10.16
C LYS A 20 9.56 26.89 -10.12
N GLN A 21 8.52 27.54 -10.67
CA GLN A 21 7.15 27.05 -10.71
C GLN A 21 6.77 26.57 -12.12
N CYS A 22 7.71 26.57 -13.06
CA CYS A 22 7.46 26.16 -14.43
C CYS A 22 8.48 25.13 -14.91
N CYS A 23 9.49 25.51 -15.68
CA CYS A 23 10.44 24.56 -16.26
C CYS A 23 11.29 23.83 -15.22
N MET A 24 11.55 24.43 -14.06
CA MET A 24 12.31 23.78 -12.99
C MET A 24 11.53 22.61 -12.34
N THR A 25 10.19 22.69 -12.28
CA THR A 25 9.34 21.64 -11.71
C THR A 25 9.01 20.53 -12.72
N LYS A 26 8.99 20.84 -14.02
CA LYS A 26 8.72 19.86 -15.08
C LYS A 26 9.78 18.73 -15.19
N GLY A 27 10.99 18.93 -14.66
CA GLY A 27 12.05 17.91 -14.71
C GLY A 27 12.04 16.93 -13.53
N ASN A 28 11.15 17.12 -12.55
CA ASN A 28 11.12 16.33 -11.30
C ASN A 28 9.92 15.38 -11.22
N GLU A 29 9.16 15.20 -12.29
CA GLU A 29 8.19 14.12 -12.32
C GLU A 29 8.94 12.81 -12.66
N PRO A 30 8.99 11.82 -11.74
CA PRO A 30 9.52 10.52 -12.11
C PRO A 30 8.71 10.04 -13.33
N PRO A 31 9.37 9.47 -14.35
CA PRO A 31 8.66 8.97 -15.52
C PRO A 31 7.56 8.02 -15.01
N LYS A 32 6.31 8.29 -15.42
CA LYS A 32 5.17 7.43 -15.09
C LYS A 32 5.33 6.13 -15.86
N ILE A 33 6.17 5.23 -15.35
CA ILE A 33 6.34 3.91 -15.92
C ILE A 33 5.08 3.11 -15.59
N THR A 34 4.10 3.19 -16.48
CA THR A 34 2.86 2.39 -16.42
C THR A 34 3.16 0.96 -16.87
N PHE A 35 4.05 0.27 -16.15
CA PHE A 35 4.18 -1.17 -16.35
C PHE A 35 2.93 -1.83 -15.76
N LYS A 36 1.98 -2.16 -16.63
CA LYS A 36 0.83 -3.00 -16.27
C LYS A 36 1.33 -4.43 -16.06
N ALA A 37 1.95 -4.67 -14.90
CA ALA A 37 2.31 -6.02 -14.50
C ALA A 37 1.02 -6.81 -14.21
N LYS A 38 0.68 -7.74 -15.09
CA LYS A 38 -0.35 -8.74 -14.82
C LYS A 38 0.26 -9.70 -13.80
N VAL A 39 -0.09 -9.55 -12.53
CA VAL A 39 0.30 -10.51 -11.48
C VAL A 39 -0.42 -11.83 -11.81
N LEU A 40 0.26 -12.72 -12.53
CA LEU A 40 -0.21 -14.06 -12.84
C LEU A 40 -0.13 -14.88 -11.55
N GLY A 41 -1.20 -14.81 -10.76
CA GLY A 41 -1.32 -15.52 -9.49
C GLY A 41 -0.92 -14.65 -8.32
N GLN A 42 -1.90 -14.05 -7.66
CA GLN A 42 -1.71 -13.60 -6.28
C GLN A 42 -1.35 -14.84 -5.48
N GLN A 43 -0.13 -14.92 -4.95
CA GLN A 43 0.20 -15.94 -3.96
C GLN A 43 -0.80 -15.78 -2.83
N LYS A 44 -1.69 -16.76 -2.67
CA LYS A 44 -2.64 -16.81 -1.57
C LYS A 44 -1.81 -16.65 -0.30
N GLN A 45 -2.02 -15.58 0.46
CA GLN A 45 -1.26 -15.32 1.67
C GLN A 45 -1.49 -16.51 2.60
N VAL A 46 -0.51 -17.41 2.65
CA VAL A 46 -0.55 -18.54 3.57
C VAL A 46 -0.22 -17.97 4.94
N ASN A 47 -1.25 -17.74 5.75
CA ASN A 47 -1.09 -17.38 7.16
C ASN A 47 -0.24 -18.45 7.83
N LEU A 48 0.86 -18.02 8.47
CA LEU A 48 1.83 -18.91 9.13
C LEU A 48 1.12 -19.94 10.02
N LEU A 49 0.11 -19.49 10.76
CA LEU A 49 -0.72 -20.30 11.65
C LEU A 49 -1.40 -21.48 10.93
N HIS A 50 -1.90 -21.26 9.72
CA HIS A 50 -2.56 -22.30 8.92
C HIS A 50 -1.55 -23.31 8.35
N ARG A 51 -0.30 -22.89 8.15
CA ARG A 51 0.78 -23.77 7.68
C ARG A 51 1.40 -24.60 8.80
N THR A 52 1.51 -24.05 10.01
CA THR A 52 2.04 -24.76 11.17
C THR A 52 0.98 -25.62 11.88
N PHE A 53 -0.27 -25.15 11.93
CA PHE A 53 -1.32 -25.78 12.74
C PHE A 53 -2.58 -26.15 11.95
N GLY A 54 -2.60 -26.00 10.61
CA GLY A 54 -3.79 -26.29 9.80
C GLY A 54 -4.36 -27.69 10.04
N ASN A 55 -3.51 -28.71 10.03
CA ASN A 55 -3.94 -30.09 10.31
C ASN A 55 -4.50 -30.29 11.72
N ALA A 56 -3.95 -29.59 12.72
CA ALA A 56 -4.43 -29.69 14.10
C ALA A 56 -5.78 -28.98 14.29
N ILE A 57 -5.96 -27.83 13.63
CA ILE A 57 -7.23 -27.08 13.65
C ILE A 57 -8.33 -27.86 12.90
N ASP A 58 -8.01 -28.50 11.78
CA ASP A 58 -8.96 -29.31 11.02
C ASP A 58 -9.35 -30.61 11.75
N GLN A 59 -8.43 -31.14 12.56
CA GLN A 59 -8.67 -32.33 13.42
C GLN A 59 -9.42 -32.00 14.70
N THR A 60 -9.46 -30.75 15.17
CA THR A 60 -10.38 -30.35 16.23
C THR A 60 -11.79 -30.32 15.67
N HIS A 61 -12.42 -31.49 15.67
CA HIS A 61 -13.83 -31.70 15.37
C HIS A 61 -14.69 -30.69 16.14
N LYS A 62 -15.76 -30.22 15.50
CA LYS A 62 -16.68 -29.15 15.95
C LYS A 62 -17.41 -29.42 17.29
N ASP A 63 -17.04 -30.47 18.01
CA ASP A 63 -17.75 -31.01 19.17
C ASP A 63 -17.14 -30.57 20.51
N ASP A 64 -15.90 -30.04 20.54
CA ASP A 64 -15.38 -29.31 21.70
C ASP A 64 -15.91 -27.86 21.67
N LYS A 65 -17.23 -27.68 21.81
CA LYS A 65 -17.76 -26.37 22.19
C LYS A 65 -17.14 -26.05 23.56
N PRO A 66 -16.46 -24.89 23.74
CA PRO A 66 -15.86 -24.54 25.02
C PRO A 66 -16.94 -24.65 26.12
N PRO A 67 -16.60 -25.15 27.32
CA PRO A 67 -17.56 -25.29 28.39
C PRO A 67 -18.22 -23.93 28.63
N THR A 68 -19.56 -23.93 28.71
CA THR A 68 -20.33 -22.72 28.97
C THR A 68 -19.78 -22.05 30.23
N PRO A 69 -19.39 -20.77 30.17
CA PRO A 69 -18.85 -20.08 31.34
C PRO A 69 -19.89 -20.11 32.47
N PRO A 70 -19.46 -20.33 33.73
CA PRO A 70 -20.37 -20.48 34.88
C PRO A 70 -21.27 -19.27 35.11
N SER A 71 -20.90 -18.10 34.58
CA SER A 71 -21.68 -16.86 34.62
C SER A 71 -23.09 -16.95 34.01
N LEU A 72 -23.44 -18.02 33.31
CA LEU A 72 -24.77 -18.20 32.71
C LEU A 72 -25.72 -19.11 33.50
N LEU A 73 -25.26 -19.68 34.63
CA LEU A 73 -26.08 -20.52 35.52
C LEU A 73 -26.59 -19.77 36.76
N GLU A 74 -26.16 -18.52 36.96
CA GLU A 74 -26.48 -17.72 38.15
C GLU A 74 -27.62 -16.71 37.93
N GLU A 75 -28.29 -16.71 36.77
CA GLU A 75 -29.46 -15.87 36.50
C GLU A 75 -30.77 -16.68 36.36
N LYS A 76 -31.06 -17.55 37.32
CA LYS A 76 -32.43 -18.05 37.54
C LYS A 76 -32.79 -18.11 39.01
#